data_AF-A0A1E1K6K3-F1
#
_entry.id   AF-A0A1E1K6K3-F1
#
_cell.length_a   1.000
_cell.length_b   1.000
_cell.length_c   1.000
_cell.angle_alpha   90.00
_cell.angle_beta   90.00
_cell.angle_gamma   90.00
#
_symmetry.space_group_name_H-M   'P 1'
#
loop_
_entity.id
_entity.type
_entity.pdbx_description
1 polymer ?
#
loop_
_entity_poly.entity_id
_entity_poly.type
_entity_poly.pdbx_seq_one_letter_code
_entity_poly.pdbx_strand_id
1 'polypeptide(L)'
;MQSQKILEEYGFEILGKFGAGGFSEINEESIVFSPFVSAPVKQILADIARPALVISDGFGAFNDSEKPWADADSPRTQQMWQEHQSYDFPVSPDDAQLNDSNLHKLILQFRIATEVASCQ
;
A
#
# COMPACT_ATOMS: atom_id res chain seq x y z
N MET A 1 14.99 5.10 13.69
CA MET A 1 15.32 6.54 13.84
C MET A 1 16.08 7.14 12.65
N GLN A 2 16.82 6.37 11.83
CA GLN A 2 17.52 6.91 10.65
C GLN A 2 16.56 7.31 9.51
N SER A 3 15.58 6.47 9.17
CA SER A 3 14.62 6.77 8.10
C SER A 3 13.78 8.02 8.37
N GLN A 4 13.41 8.25 9.63
CA GLN A 4 12.70 9.47 10.04
C GLN A 4 13.51 10.72 9.72
N LYS A 5 14.81 10.76 10.07
CA LYS A 5 15.66 11.91 9.79
C LYS A 5 15.80 12.17 8.30
N ILE A 6 15.98 11.12 7.50
CA ILE A 6 16.04 11.23 6.05
C ILE A 6 14.75 11.86 5.51
N LEU A 7 13.58 11.34 5.90
CA LEU A 7 12.31 11.88 5.45
C LEU A 7 12.12 13.35 5.85
N GLU A 8 12.46 13.71 7.09
CA GLU A 8 12.42 15.10 7.58
C GLU A 8 13.39 16.01 6.79
N GLU A 9 14.59 15.53 6.44
CA GLU A 9 15.58 16.25 5.62
C GLU A 9 15.07 16.53 4.19
N TYR A 10 14.28 15.63 3.62
CA TYR A 10 13.62 15.82 2.32
C TYR A 10 12.29 16.60 2.41
N GLY A 11 11.94 17.12 3.60
CA GLY A 11 10.77 17.96 3.81
C GLY A 11 9.45 17.20 4.03
N PHE A 12 9.51 15.90 4.29
CA PHE A 12 8.32 15.14 4.70
C PHE A 12 7.97 15.38 6.16
N GLU A 13 6.69 15.61 6.44
CA GLU A 13 6.16 15.60 7.80
C GLU A 13 5.84 14.17 8.23
N ILE A 14 6.27 13.80 9.44
CA ILE A 14 5.99 12.47 10.01
C ILE A 14 4.85 12.56 11.00
N LEU A 15 3.71 12.03 10.56
CA LEU A 15 2.50 11.87 11.37
C LEU A 15 2.46 10.49 12.04
N GLY A 16 1.72 10.37 13.14
CA GLY A 16 1.48 9.07 13.79
C GLY A 16 2.75 8.34 14.26
N LYS A 17 3.71 9.06 14.86
CA LYS A 17 5.07 8.60 15.21
C LYS A 17 5.16 7.26 15.97
N PHE A 18 4.08 6.79 16.59
CA PHE A 18 4.05 5.54 17.35
C PHE A 18 2.75 4.75 17.13
N GLY A 19 2.89 3.43 17.00
CA GLY A 19 1.78 2.49 16.95
C GLY A 19 0.87 2.67 15.73
N ALA A 20 -0.43 2.48 15.95
CA ALA A 20 -1.45 2.56 14.91
C ALA A 20 -1.87 4.00 14.54
N GLY A 21 -1.31 5.03 15.19
CA GLY A 21 -1.69 6.42 14.97
C GLY A 21 -1.46 6.91 13.53
N GLY A 22 -0.53 6.32 12.78
CA GLY A 22 -0.37 6.66 11.37
C GLY A 22 -1.58 6.30 10.51
N PHE A 23 -2.38 5.29 10.91
CA PHE A 23 -3.55 4.87 10.16
C PHE A 23 -4.73 5.84 10.28
N SER A 24 -4.80 6.67 11.35
CA SER A 24 -5.88 7.67 11.48
C SER A 24 -5.77 8.81 10.48
N GLU A 25 -4.58 9.02 9.93
CA GLU A 25 -4.31 10.09 8.97
C GLU A 25 -4.57 9.67 7.53
N ILE A 26 -4.78 8.37 7.28
CA ILE A 26 -5.03 7.86 5.94
C ILE A 26 -6.48 8.14 5.55
N ASN A 27 -6.66 8.69 4.36
CA ASN A 27 -7.95 9.00 3.76
C ASN A 27 -7.98 8.60 2.28
N GLU A 28 -9.07 8.93 1.62
CA GLU A 28 -9.36 8.62 0.22
C GLU A 28 -8.41 9.25 -0.81
N GLU A 29 -7.71 10.33 -0.44
CA GLU A 29 -6.74 11.05 -1.28
C GLU A 29 -5.29 10.61 -1.02
N SER A 30 -5.10 9.74 -0.03
CA SER A 30 -3.76 9.30 0.39
C SER A 30 -3.11 8.38 -0.64
N ILE A 31 -1.78 8.42 -0.68
CA ILE A 31 -0.93 7.41 -1.32
C ILE A 31 -0.32 6.56 -0.22
N VAL A 32 -0.55 5.24 -0.26
CA VAL A 32 0.00 4.30 0.70
C VAL A 32 1.15 3.54 0.07
N PHE A 33 2.35 3.74 0.59
CA PHE A 33 3.53 2.96 0.24
C PHE A 33 3.86 1.99 1.39
N SER A 34 3.59 0.70 1.18
CA SER A 34 3.76 -0.35 2.19
C SER A 34 4.46 -1.59 1.61
N PRO A 35 5.74 -1.49 1.22
CA PRO A 35 6.47 -2.61 0.64
C PRO A 35 6.92 -3.61 1.72
N PHE A 36 6.74 -4.91 1.50
CA PHE A 36 7.31 -6.01 2.29
C PHE A 36 6.93 -5.98 3.78
N VAL A 37 5.68 -5.57 4.06
CA VAL A 37 5.18 -5.42 5.42
C VAL A 37 4.61 -6.73 5.95
N SER A 38 5.00 -7.13 7.16
CA SER A 38 4.39 -8.27 7.86
C SER A 38 3.13 -7.90 8.66
N ALA A 39 2.50 -6.75 8.33
CA ALA A 39 1.32 -6.20 9.00
C ALA A 39 0.08 -6.29 8.09
N PRO A 40 -1.15 -6.38 8.63
CA PRO A 40 -2.38 -6.53 7.86
C PRO A 40 -2.86 -5.19 7.25
N VAL A 41 -1.98 -4.52 6.50
CA VAL A 41 -2.23 -3.18 5.98
C VAL A 41 -3.47 -3.18 5.09
N LYS A 42 -3.68 -4.21 4.25
CA LYS A 42 -4.82 -4.24 3.33
C LYS A 42 -6.16 -4.32 4.07
N GLN A 43 -6.21 -5.10 5.16
CA GLN A 43 -7.40 -5.19 6.01
C GLN A 43 -7.72 -3.85 6.66
N ILE A 44 -6.70 -3.11 7.11
CA ILE A 44 -6.86 -1.77 7.69
C ILE A 44 -7.35 -0.78 6.64
N LEU A 45 -6.72 -0.74 5.45
CA LEU A 45 -7.11 0.17 4.37
C LEU A 45 -8.56 -0.06 3.90
N ALA A 46 -8.98 -1.31 3.83
CA ALA A 46 -10.35 -1.67 3.48
C ALA A 46 -11.39 -1.27 4.54
N ASP A 47 -10.97 -0.95 5.78
CA ASP A 47 -11.86 -0.55 6.87
C ASP A 47 -11.92 0.97 7.02
N ILE A 48 -10.78 1.64 6.81
CA ILE A 48 -10.60 3.01 7.28
C ILE A 48 -10.62 4.03 6.14
N ALA A 49 -9.95 3.76 5.02
CA ALA A 49 -9.48 4.87 4.19
C ALA A 49 -9.68 4.74 2.68
N ARG A 50 -9.65 3.53 2.10
CA ARG A 50 -9.76 3.30 0.64
C ARG A 50 -8.96 4.33 -0.19
N PRO A 51 -7.63 4.37 -0.01
CA PRO A 51 -6.76 5.41 -0.57
C PRO A 51 -6.78 5.44 -2.11
N ALA A 52 -6.33 6.55 -2.69
CA ALA A 52 -6.27 6.73 -4.15
C ALA A 52 -5.26 5.79 -4.82
N LEU A 53 -4.14 5.51 -4.14
CA LEU A 53 -3.08 4.64 -4.64
C LEU A 53 -2.49 3.81 -3.49
N VAL A 54 -2.37 2.51 -3.70
CA VAL A 54 -1.59 1.61 -2.84
C VAL A 54 -0.45 1.00 -3.63
N ILE A 55 0.75 1.08 -3.08
CA ILE A 55 1.97 0.48 -3.61
C ILE A 55 2.45 -0.56 -2.60
N SER A 56 2.38 -1.84 -2.97
CA SER A 56 2.71 -2.97 -2.07
C SER A 56 3.28 -4.15 -2.86
N ASP A 57 3.87 -5.13 -2.17
CA ASP A 57 4.42 -6.36 -2.75
C ASP A 57 3.38 -7.44 -3.10
N GLY A 58 2.13 -7.01 -3.32
CA GLY A 58 1.03 -7.87 -3.76
C GLY A 58 0.40 -8.72 -2.65
N PHE A 59 -0.34 -9.76 -3.05
CA PHE A 59 -1.23 -10.54 -2.18
C PHE A 59 -0.54 -11.67 -1.39
N GLY A 60 0.78 -11.83 -1.56
CA GLY A 60 1.56 -12.94 -1.03
C GLY A 60 1.99 -12.73 0.42
N ALA A 61 1.06 -12.61 1.35
CA ALA A 61 1.39 -12.61 2.78
C ALA A 61 1.26 -14.04 3.32
N PHE A 62 2.01 -15.00 2.79
CA PHE A 62 2.03 -16.37 3.32
C PHE A 62 3.40 -16.63 3.97
N ASN A 63 3.41 -17.24 5.15
CA ASN A 63 4.63 -17.68 5.80
C ASN A 63 5.18 -18.95 5.14
N ASP A 64 6.38 -19.37 5.53
CA ASP A 64 7.05 -20.60 5.05
C ASP A 64 6.26 -21.90 5.31
N SER A 65 5.14 -21.82 6.04
CA SER A 65 4.21 -22.92 6.30
C SER A 65 2.89 -22.79 5.52
N GLU A 66 2.86 -21.96 4.46
CA GLU A 66 1.67 -21.66 3.65
C GLU A 66 0.48 -21.12 4.45
N LYS A 67 0.72 -20.64 5.68
CA LYS A 67 -0.31 -19.94 6.44
C LYS A 67 -0.29 -18.48 6.07
N PRO A 68 -1.45 -17.83 5.92
CA PRO A 68 -1.47 -16.39 5.81
C PRO A 68 -0.78 -15.76 7.02
N TRP A 69 0.20 -14.90 6.79
CA TRP A 69 0.42 -13.74 7.64
C TRP A 69 -0.88 -12.93 7.68
N ALA A 70 -1.02 -12.05 8.68
CA ALA A 70 -2.28 -11.40 9.06
C ALA A 70 -3.05 -10.71 7.91
N ASP A 71 -2.43 -10.49 6.76
CA ASP A 71 -2.97 -9.86 5.55
C ASP A 71 -3.65 -10.84 4.57
N ALA A 72 -4.28 -11.90 5.10
CA ALA A 72 -5.10 -12.82 4.31
C ALA A 72 -6.26 -12.08 3.65
N ASP A 73 -6.57 -12.43 2.40
CA ASP A 73 -7.76 -11.90 1.73
C ASP A 73 -9.03 -12.27 2.50
N SER A 74 -9.76 -11.24 2.89
CA SER A 74 -11.10 -11.35 3.45
C SER A 74 -12.11 -10.93 2.38
N PRO A 75 -13.40 -11.30 2.50
CA PRO A 75 -14.44 -10.82 1.60
C PRO A 75 -14.45 -9.29 1.46
N ARG A 76 -14.08 -8.57 2.54
CA ARG A 76 -14.01 -7.11 2.58
C ARG A 76 -12.82 -6.54 1.81
N THR A 77 -11.63 -7.14 1.93
CA THR A 77 -10.47 -6.70 1.14
C THR A 77 -10.71 -6.97 -0.33
N GLN A 78 -11.23 -8.15 -0.67
CA GLN A 78 -11.59 -8.51 -2.04
C GLN A 78 -12.58 -7.50 -2.66
N GLN A 79 -13.58 -7.07 -1.89
CA GLN A 79 -14.55 -6.06 -2.34
C GLN A 79 -13.88 -4.70 -2.59
N MET A 80 -13.04 -4.21 -1.67
CA MET A 80 -12.31 -2.95 -1.87
C MET A 80 -11.44 -3.01 -3.13
N TRP A 81 -10.77 -4.13 -3.39
CA TRP A 81 -9.89 -4.28 -4.56
C TRP A 81 -10.64 -4.30 -5.90
N GLN A 82 -11.96 -4.55 -5.93
CA GLN A 82 -12.75 -4.38 -7.16
C GLN A 82 -12.81 -2.92 -7.63
N GLU A 83 -12.61 -1.96 -6.72
CA GLU A 83 -12.59 -0.52 -7.03
C GLU A 83 -11.23 -0.06 -7.56
N HIS A 84 -10.24 -0.94 -7.55
CA HIS A 84 -8.86 -0.63 -7.91
C HIS A 84 -8.41 -1.36 -9.18
N GLN A 85 -7.61 -0.68 -10.00
CA GLN A 85 -6.86 -1.28 -11.10
C GLN A 85 -5.43 -1.57 -10.66
N SER A 86 -4.92 -2.73 -11.05
CA SER A 86 -3.56 -3.16 -10.72
C SER A 86 -2.61 -3.01 -11.90
N TYR A 87 -1.42 -2.49 -11.64
CA TYR A 87 -0.34 -2.33 -12.60
C TYR A 87 1.00 -2.73 -11.95
N ASP A 88 1.92 -3.27 -12.75
CA ASP A 88 3.27 -3.57 -12.26
C ASP A 88 4.02 -2.27 -11.94
N PHE A 89 4.84 -2.30 -10.89
CA PHE A 89 5.68 -1.16 -10.56
C PHE A 89 6.73 -0.90 -11.65
N PRO A 90 6.85 0.34 -12.15
CA PRO A 90 7.80 0.65 -13.19
C PRO A 90 9.22 0.61 -12.60
N VAL A 91 9.93 -0.48 -12.83
CA VAL A 91 11.35 -0.65 -12.48
C VAL A 91 12.18 -0.35 -13.72
N SER A 92 13.21 0.48 -13.57
CA SER A 92 14.14 0.74 -14.68
C SER A 92 14.90 -0.55 -15.05
N PRO A 93 15.31 -0.73 -16.31
CA PRO A 93 16.11 -1.90 -16.70
C PRO A 93 17.43 -2.03 -15.91
N ASP A 94 18.00 -0.91 -15.47
CA ASP A 94 19.23 -0.87 -14.67
C ASP A 94 18.96 -1.36 -13.23
N ASP A 95 17.83 -0.96 -12.64
CA ASP A 95 17.41 -1.39 -11.30
C ASP A 95 16.91 -2.84 -11.27
N ALA A 96 16.40 -3.34 -12.39
CA ALA A 96 15.99 -4.73 -12.55
C ALA A 96 17.18 -5.71 -12.61
N GLN A 97 18.35 -5.24 -13.06
CA GLN A 97 19.60 -6.01 -13.09
C GLN A 97 20.30 -6.07 -11.73
N LEU A 98 19.94 -5.17 -10.80
CA LEU A 98 20.31 -5.28 -9.40
C LEU A 98 19.48 -6.41 -8.78
N ASN A 99 19.97 -7.65 -8.88
CA ASN A 99 19.31 -8.87 -8.38
C ASN A 99 18.88 -8.82 -6.90
N ASP A 100 19.37 -7.85 -6.12
CA ASP A 100 18.96 -7.62 -4.72
C ASP A 100 17.70 -6.74 -4.58
N SER A 101 17.23 -6.09 -5.65
CA SER A 101 16.06 -5.21 -5.58
C SER A 101 14.77 -6.04 -5.74
N ASN A 102 14.02 -6.19 -4.64
CA ASN A 102 12.68 -6.80 -4.68
C ASN A 102 11.62 -5.86 -5.32
N LEU A 103 12.03 -4.75 -5.94
CA LEU A 103 11.13 -3.72 -6.48
C LEU A 103 10.20 -4.27 -7.57
N HIS A 104 10.65 -5.26 -8.32
CA HIS A 104 9.84 -5.96 -9.34
C HIS A 104 8.62 -6.69 -8.76
N LYS A 105 8.56 -6.89 -7.43
CA LYS A 105 7.41 -7.49 -6.74
C LYS A 105 6.35 -6.45 -6.39
N LEU A 106 6.66 -5.16 -6.52
CA LEU A 106 5.72 -4.10 -6.18
C LEU A 106 4.65 -3.96 -7.27
N ILE A 107 3.44 -3.70 -6.80
CA ILE A 107 2.23 -3.52 -7.60
C ILE A 107 1.62 -2.17 -7.21
N LEU A 108 1.22 -1.38 -8.20
CA LEU A 108 0.41 -0.18 -8.03
C LEU A 108 -1.06 -0.55 -8.15
N GLN A 109 -1.85 -0.17 -7.16
CA GLN A 109 -3.29 -0.34 -7.12
C GLN A 109 -3.94 1.04 -7.09
N PHE A 110 -4.50 1.48 -8.21
CA PHE A 110 -5.14 2.78 -8.35
C PHE A 110 -6.65 2.66 -8.20
N ARG A 111 -7.25 3.46 -7.34
CA ARG A 111 -8.71 3.58 -7.30
C ARG A 111 -9.17 4.37 -8.52
N ILE A 112 -10.05 3.78 -9.34
CA ILE A 112 -10.65 4.55 -10.43
C ILE A 112 -11.66 5.51 -9.80
N ALA A 113 -11.40 6.81 -9.88
CA ALA A 113 -12.41 7.80 -9.51
C ALA A 113 -13.64 7.57 -10.41
N THR A 114 -14.73 7.08 -9.82
CA THR A 114 -16.01 7.10 -10.49
C THR A 114 -16.45 8.56 -10.50
N GLU A 115 -16.63 9.15 -11.67
CA GLU A 115 -17.20 10.50 -11.77
C GLU A 115 -18.47 10.54 -10.92
N VAL A 116 -18.51 11.47 -9.97
CA VAL A 116 -19.73 11.78 -9.23
C VAL A 116 -20.73 12.18 -10.30
N ALA A 117 -21.73 11.34 -10.55
CA ALA A 117 -22.84 11.70 -11.41
C ALA A 117 -23.38 13.03 -10.88
N SER A 118 -23.18 14.11 -11.64
CA SER A 118 -23.71 15.42 -11.29
C SER A 118 -25.23 15.27 -11.28
N CYS A 119 -25.82 15.18 -10.09
CA CYS A 119 -27.25 15.40 -9.94
C CYS A 119 -27.49 16.88 -10.24
N GLN A 120 -27.94 17.15 -11.47
CA GLN A 120 -28.61 18.40 -11.85
C GLN A 120 -29.99 18.46 -11.19
#